data_AF-A0A534SCG6-F1
#
_entry.id   AF-A0A534SCG6-F1
#
_cell.length_a   1.000
_cell.length_b   1.000
_cell.length_c   1.000
_cell.angle_alpha   90.00
_cell.angle_beta   90.00
_cell.angle_gamma   90.00
#
_symmetry.space_group_name_H-M   'P 1'
#
loop_
_entity.id
_entity.type
_entity.pdbx_description
1 polymer ?
#
loop_
_entity_poly.entity_id
_entity_poly.type
_entity_poly.pdbx_seq_one_letter_code
_entity_poly.pdbx_strand_id
1 'polypeptide(L)' 'MPFEPLAPALPADIPEISREEMRRRLHDPSLILADVLPHDTYAAGHIPGALSLPLVEIPTHAGEVLPN' A
#
# COMPACT_ATOMS: atom_id res chain seq x y z
N MET A 1 10.00 16.87 16.29
CA MET A 1 10.93 16.03 15.51
C MET A 1 10.32 15.85 14.13
N PRO A 2 10.93 16.34 13.05
CA PRO A 2 10.45 15.99 11.71
C PRO A 2 10.64 14.49 11.50
N PHE A 3 9.72 13.86 10.79
CA PHE A 3 9.87 12.49 10.33
C PHE A 3 10.94 12.50 9.23
N GLU A 4 12.17 12.10 9.55
CA GLU A 4 13.16 11.74 8.52
C GLU A 4 12.74 10.40 7.94
N PRO A 5 12.46 10.31 6.63
CA PRO A 5 12.09 9.04 6.02
C PRO A 5 13.32 8.13 6.04
N LEU A 6 13.27 7.11 6.90
CA LEU A 6 14.26 6.04 6.97
C LEU A 6 13.91 4.97 5.93
N ALA A 7 14.00 5.30 4.64
CA ALA A 7 13.92 4.31 3.59
C ALA A 7 15.29 4.23 2.90
N PRO A 8 15.90 3.03 2.73
CA PRO A 8 16.86 2.89 1.64
C PRO A 8 16.15 3.35 0.36
N ALA A 9 16.83 4.11 -0.50
CA ALA A 9 16.28 4.50 -1.78
C ALA A 9 15.71 3.25 -2.46
N LEU A 10 14.38 3.18 -2.54
CA LEU A 10 13.69 2.20 -3.35
C LEU A 10 14.31 2.29 -4.76
N PRO A 11 14.38 1.19 -5.53
CA PRO A 11 14.84 1.29 -6.91
C PRO A 11 14.12 2.45 -7.59
N ALA A 12 14.90 3.35 -8.18
CA ALA A 12 14.47 4.70 -8.61
C ALA A 12 13.30 4.70 -9.62
N ASP A 13 12.93 3.51 -10.10
CA ASP A 13 11.91 3.27 -11.12
C ASP A 13 10.53 2.96 -10.54
N ILE A 14 10.36 2.92 -9.21
CA ILE A 14 9.03 2.77 -8.59
C ILE A 14 8.44 4.17 -8.37
N PRO A 15 7.34 4.53 -9.06
CA PRO A 15 6.70 5.82 -8.85
C PRO A 15 6.13 5.94 -7.44
N GLU A 16 6.54 6.99 -6.73
CA GLU A 16 5.94 7.34 -5.44
C GLU A 16 4.81 8.36 -5.64
N ILE A 17 3.79 8.30 -4.79
CA ILE A 17 2.72 9.29 -4.74
C ILE A 17 2.72 10.00 -3.39
N SER A 18 2.39 11.29 -3.38
CA SER A 18 2.25 12.05 -2.14
C SER A 18 0.95 11.69 -1.42
N ARG A 19 0.88 12.06 -0.13
CA ARG A 19 -0.35 11.92 0.66
C ARG A 19 -1.52 12.72 0.07
N GLU A 20 -1.26 13.92 -0.46
CA GLU A 20 -2.27 14.75 -1.11
C GLU A 20 -2.80 14.09 -2.38
N GLU A 21 -1.92 13.49 -3.18
CA GLU A 21 -2.32 12.75 -4.38
C GLU A 21 -3.12 11.50 -4.04
N MET A 22 -2.67 10.73 -3.04
CA MET A 22 -3.43 9.58 -2.51
C MET A 22 -4.85 10.01 -2.15
N ARG A 23 -5.02 11.07 -1.36
CA ARG A 23 -6.34 11.59 -0.94
C ARG A 23 -7.24 11.97 -2.12
N ARG A 24 -6.68 12.54 -3.19
CA ARG A 24 -7.43 12.88 -4.41
C ARG A 24 -7.95 11.61 -5.09
N ARG A 25 -7.12 10.56 -5.14
CA ARG A 25 -7.44 9.30 -5.81
C ARG A 25 -8.28 8.33 -4.98
N LEU A 26 -8.45 8.52 -3.67
CA LEU A 26 -9.27 7.63 -2.84
C LEU A 26 -10.73 7.50 -3.31
N HIS A 27 -11.23 8.44 -4.13
CA HIS A 27 -12.57 8.40 -4.70
C HIS A 27 -12.62 7.75 -6.10
N ASP A 28 -11.47 7.38 -6.65
CA ASP A 28 -11.36 6.71 -7.95
C ASP A 28 -11.64 5.21 -7.79
N PRO A 29 -12.71 4.66 -8.40
CA PRO A 29 -13.03 3.24 -8.29
C PRO A 29 -12.00 2.33 -8.96
N SER A 30 -11.09 2.87 -9.77
CA SER A 30 -9.99 2.12 -10.38
C SER A 30 -8.74 2.05 -9.49
N LEU A 31 -8.69 2.83 -8.39
CA LEU A 31 -7.59 2.76 -7.45
C LEU A 31 -7.67 1.47 -6.63
N ILE A 32 -6.61 0.67 -6.69
CA ILE A 32 -6.41 -0.47 -5.80
C ILE A 32 -5.27 -0.14 -4.86
N LEU A 33 -5.53 -0.32 -3.57
CA LEU A 33 -4.57 -0.10 -2.51
C LEU A 33 -4.31 -1.42 -1.81
N ALA A 34 -3.05 -1.85 -1.76
CA ALA A 34 -2.62 -3.03 -1.01
C ALA A 34 -1.82 -2.58 0.22
N ASP A 35 -2.23 -3.04 1.39
CA ASP A 35 -1.51 -2.87 2.64
C ASP A 35 -0.66 -4.12 2.90
N VAL A 36 0.66 -3.94 2.88
CA VAL A 36 1.65 -5.02 2.97
C VAL A 36 2.12 -5.29 4.41
N LEU A 37 1.49 -4.65 5.39
CA LEU A 37 1.78 -4.87 6.82
C LEU A 37 1.21 -6.22 7.30
N PRO A 38 1.70 -6.75 8.45
CA PRO A 38 1.10 -7.91 9.08
C PRO A 38 -0.40 -7.71 9.36
N HIS A 39 -1.17 -8.80 9.32
CA HIS A 39 -2.62 -8.80 9.53
C HIS A 39 -3.05 -8.05 10.80
N ASP A 40 -2.35 -8.27 11.92
CA ASP A 40 -2.69 -7.60 13.18
C ASP A 40 -2.56 -6.07 13.10
N THR A 41 -1.57 -5.57 12.35
CA THR A 41 -1.36 -4.13 12.14
C THR A 41 -2.44 -3.55 11.23
N TYR A 42 -2.76 -4.23 10.14
CA TYR A 42 -3.87 -3.85 9.25
C TYR A 42 -5.20 -3.81 10.01
N ALA A 43 -5.47 -4.83 10.84
CA ALA A 43 -6.67 -4.91 11.66
C ALA A 43 -6.75 -3.81 12.73
N ALA A 44 -5.60 -3.40 13.29
CA ALA A 44 -5.53 -2.28 14.24
C ALA A 44 -5.83 -0.93 13.58
N GLY A 45 -5.58 -0.79 12.28
CA GLY A 45 -5.98 0.37 11.49
C GLY A 45 -5.33 0.41 10.12
N HIS A 46 -6.12 0.68 9.10
CA HIS A 46 -5.69 0.76 7.70
C HIS A 46 -6.46 1.85 6.96
N ILE A 47 -6.03 2.15 5.73
CA ILE A 47 -6.73 3.08 4.86
C ILE A 47 -8.00 2.40 4.34
N PRO A 48 -9.20 3.00 4.49
CA PRO A 48 -10.45 2.39 4.03
C PRO A 48 -10.40 1.97 2.56
N GLY A 49 -10.82 0.74 2.27
CA GLY A 49 -10.79 0.16 0.93
C GLY A 49 -9.46 -0.50 0.55
N ALA A 50 -8.42 -0.42 1.39
CA ALA A 50 -7.19 -1.18 1.18
C ALA A 50 -7.44 -2.68 1.33
N LEU A 51 -6.81 -3.48 0.46
CA LEU A 51 -6.72 -4.93 0.57
C LEU A 51 -5.57 -5.29 1.51
N SER A 52 -5.81 -6.18 2.47
CA SER A 52 -4.72 -6.76 3.27
C SER A 52 -3.98 -7.79 2.41
N LEU A 53 -2.71 -7.54 2.15
CA LEU A 53 -1.83 -8.47 1.43
C LEU A 53 -0.43 -8.40 2.06
N PRO A 54 -0.23 -9.02 3.25
CA PRO A 54 1.05 -8.98 3.93
C PRO A 54 2.20 -9.36 3.01
N LEU A 55 3.35 -8.71 3.18
CA LEU A 55 4.52 -8.89 2.30
C LEU A 55 4.89 -10.37 2.09
N VAL A 56 4.74 -11.19 3.14
CA VAL A 56 5.06 -12.63 3.11
C VAL A 56 4.08 -13.46 2.28
N GLU A 57 2.88 -12.95 2.01
CA GLU A 57 1.82 -13.62 1.26
C GLU A 57 1.80 -13.24 -0.23
N ILE A 58 2.45 -12.12 -0.60
CA ILE A 58 2.51 -11.61 -1.98
C ILE A 58 2.88 -12.69 -3.00
N PRO A 59 3.93 -13.52 -2.81
CA PRO A 59 4.32 -14.50 -3.82
C PRO A 59 3.26 -15.56 -4.12
N THR A 60 2.31 -15.77 -3.21
CA THR A 60 1.28 -16.82 -3.32
C THR A 60 -0.10 -16.26 -3.62
N HIS A 61 -0.45 -15.09 -3.09
CA HIS A 61 -1.82 -14.57 -3.14
C HIS A 61 -2.01 -13.38 -4.09
N ALA A 62 -0.94 -12.71 -4.53
CA ALA A 62 -1.08 -11.47 -5.30
C ALA A 62 -1.90 -11.65 -6.59
N GLY A 63 -1.70 -12.74 -7.32
CA GLY A 63 -2.45 -13.02 -8.56
C GLY A 63 -3.92 -13.38 -8.36
N GLU A 64 -4.34 -13.69 -7.12
CA GLU A 64 -5.73 -14.00 -6.79
C GLU A 64 -6.51 -12.75 -6.38
N VAL A 65 -5.82 -11.78 -5.77
CA VAL A 65 -6.45 -10.61 -5.15
C VAL A 65 -6.22 -9.29 -5.90
N LEU A 66 -5.19 -9.22 -6.73
CA LEU A 66 -4.92 -8.07 -7.60
C LEU A 66 -5.44 -8.36 -9.01
N PRO A 67 -5.98 -7.36 -9.72
CA PRO A 67 -6.35 -7.52 -11.12
C PRO A 67 -5.10 -7.75 -11.98
N ASN A 68 -5.31 -8.45 -13.10
CA ASN A 68 -4.30 -8.67 -14.14
C ASN A 68 -4.03 -7.42 -14.98
#